data_AF-A0A139NM53-F1
#
_entry.id   AF-A0A139NM53-F1
#
_cell.length_a   1.000
_cell.length_b   1.000
_cell.length_c   1.000
_cell.angle_alpha   90.00
_cell.angle_beta   90.00
_cell.angle_gamma   90.00
#
_symmetry.space_group_name_H-M   'P 1'
#
loop_
_entity.id
_entity.type
_entity.pdbx_description
1 polymer ?
#
loop_
_entity_poly.entity_id
_entity_poly.type
_entity_poly.pdbx_seq_one_letter_code
_entity_poly.pdbx_strand_id
1 'polypeptide(L)' 'MGMVWNAVDLFLVDWLLICCLTSPLFIFPGTEHCQGHKDYLFHLKGFFKGCLAMSFVALLLAGVTALILILI' A
#
# COMPACT_ATOMS: atom_id res chain seq x y z
N MET A 1 8.99 10.65 1.73
CA MET A 1 7.51 10.71 1.63
C MET A 1 6.88 9.41 1.15
N GLY A 2 7.40 8.71 0.13
CA GLY A 2 6.71 7.53 -0.45
C GLY A 2 6.37 6.39 0.54
N MET A 3 7.26 6.06 1.47
CA MET A 3 7.01 4.97 2.43
C MET A 3 5.99 5.30 3.52
N VAL A 4 5.79 6.58 3.83
CA VAL A 4 4.76 7.02 4.79
C VAL A 4 3.38 6.68 4.25
N TRP A 5 3.18 6.82 2.93
CA TRP A 5 1.90 6.49 2.30
C TRP A 5 1.58 4.99 2.37
N ASN A 6 2.57 4.11 2.15
CA ASN A 6 2.36 2.66 2.36
C ASN A 6 1.94 2.34 3.81
N ALA A 7 2.48 3.04 4.80
CA ALA A 7 2.08 2.84 6.19
C ALA A 7 0.67 3.38 6.46
N VAL A 8 0.32 4.54 5.92
CA VAL A 8 -1.03 5.10 6.00
C VAL A 8 -2.06 4.15 5.38
N ASP A 9 -1.75 3.59 4.21
CA ASP A 9 -2.57 2.59 3.53
C ASP A 9 -2.79 1.36 4.44
N LEU A 10 -1.72 0.77 4.97
CA LEU A 10 -1.84 -0.40 5.85
C LEU A 10 -2.63 -0.12 7.14
N PHE A 11 -2.28 0.95 7.87
CA PHE A 11 -2.85 1.16 9.20
C PHE A 11 -4.23 1.81 9.15
N LEU A 12 -4.43 2.82 8.30
CA LEU A 12 -5.70 3.55 8.23
C LEU A 12 -6.68 2.89 7.26
N VAL A 13 -6.26 2.58 6.04
CA VAL A 13 -7.19 2.08 5.03
C VAL A 13 -7.45 0.59 5.23
N ASP A 14 -6.41 -0.22 5.13
CA ASP A 14 -6.52 -1.68 5.19
C ASP A 14 -6.97 -2.15 6.58
N TRP A 15 -6.25 -1.81 7.64
CA TRP A 15 -6.54 -2.37 8.96
C TRP A 15 -7.67 -1.68 9.69
N LEU A 16 -7.72 -0.35 9.71
CA LEU A 16 -8.79 0.36 10.43
C LEU A 16 -10.10 0.38 9.63
N LEU A 17 -10.09 0.93 8.41
CA LEU A 17 -11.34 1.16 7.68
C LEU A 17 -11.92 -0.15 7.09
N ILE A 18 -11.09 -1.02 6.52
CA ILE A 18 -11.54 -2.31 5.94
C ILE A 18 -11.64 -3.39 7.03
N CYS A 19 -10.53 -3.75 7.69
CA CYS A 19 -10.52 -4.89 8.60
C CYS A 19 -11.17 -4.61 9.96
N CYS A 20 -11.00 -3.45 10.57
CA CYS A 20 -11.57 -3.19 11.89
C CYS A 20 -13.04 -2.81 11.77
N LEU A 21 -13.32 -1.76 10.98
CA LEU A 21 -14.64 -1.15 10.90
C LEU A 21 -15.54 -1.74 9.82
N THR A 22 -14.99 -2.44 8.82
CA THR A 22 -15.76 -2.92 7.66
C THR A 22 -16.60 -1.79 7.06
N SER A 23 -15.93 -0.65 6.86
CA SER A 23 -16.57 0.58 6.43
C SER A 23 -17.18 0.41 5.04
N PRO A 24 -18.48 0.71 4.83
CA PRO A 24 -19.15 0.55 3.54
C PRO A 24 -18.60 1.45 2.44
N LEU A 25 -17.72 2.40 2.77
CA LEU A 25 -16.99 3.22 1.81
C LEU A 25 -15.83 2.46 1.12
N PHE A 26 -15.33 1.39 1.75
CA PHE A 26 -14.12 0.67 1.32
C PHE A 26 -14.36 -0.82 1.02
N ILE A 27 -15.60 -1.29 1.17
CA ILE A 27 -16.00 -2.66 0.83
C ILE A 27 -17.16 -2.64 -0.17
N PHE A 28 -17.33 -3.73 -0.91
CA PHE A 28 -18.44 -3.84 -1.84
C PHE A 28 -19.78 -4.00 -1.10
N PRO A 29 -20.84 -3.26 -1.49
CA PRO A 29 -22.16 -3.42 -0.89
C PRO A 29 -22.67 -4.85 -1.02
N GLY A 30 -23.29 -5.37 0.04
CA GLY A 30 -23.77 -6.75 0.09
C GLY A 30 -22.69 -7.78 0.44
N THR A 31 -21.45 -7.35 0.72
CA THR A 31 -20.36 -8.24 1.16
C THR A 31 -19.95 -8.02 2.63
N GLU A 32 -20.71 -7.24 3.39
CA GLU A 32 -20.38 -6.82 4.76
C GLU A 32 -20.18 -8.02 5.71
N HIS A 33 -20.86 -9.11 5.42
CA HIS A 33 -20.82 -10.36 6.19
C HIS A 33 -19.63 -11.28 5.82
N CYS A 34 -18.91 -10.98 4.74
CA CYS A 34 -17.79 -11.79 4.28
C CYS A 34 -16.60 -11.66 5.24
N GLN A 35 -16.15 -12.78 5.80
CA GLN A 35 -15.00 -12.79 6.72
C GLN A 35 -13.69 -12.37 6.07
N GLY A 36 -13.59 -12.43 4.72
CA GLY A 36 -12.40 -12.01 3.98
C GLY A 36 -11.96 -10.57 4.25
N HIS A 37 -12.90 -9.68 4.61
CA HIS A 37 -12.57 -8.29 4.97
C HIS A 37 -11.70 -8.19 6.22
N LYS A 38 -11.68 -9.22 7.08
CA LYS A 38 -10.94 -9.25 8.35
C LYS A 38 -9.55 -9.88 8.22
N ASP A 39 -9.05 -10.12 7.01
CA ASP A 39 -7.72 -10.72 6.80
C ASP A 39 -6.58 -9.68 6.89
N TYR A 40 -6.18 -9.35 8.11
CA TYR A 40 -5.06 -8.42 8.37
C TYR A 40 -3.73 -8.89 7.77
N LEU A 41 -3.50 -10.20 7.70
CA LEU A 41 -2.26 -10.78 7.20
C LEU A 41 -2.15 -10.67 5.68
N PHE A 42 -3.27 -10.75 4.96
CA PHE A 42 -3.33 -10.47 3.53
C PHE A 42 -2.79 -9.07 3.22
N HIS A 43 -3.31 -8.06 3.92
CA HIS A 43 -2.88 -6.67 3.74
C HIS A 43 -1.44 -6.44 4.17
N LEU A 44 -0.98 -7.05 5.27
CA LEU A 44 0.43 -6.95 5.68
C LEU A 44 1.40 -7.54 4.64
N LYS A 45 1.04 -8.68 4.04
CA LYS A 45 1.81 -9.25 2.92
C LYS A 45 1.80 -8.33 1.70
N GLY A 46 0.67 -7.70 1.41
CA GLY A 46 0.53 -6.66 0.38
C GLY A 46 1.45 -5.47 0.63
N PHE A 47 1.45 -4.93 1.85
CA PHE A 47 2.32 -3.84 2.28
C PHE A 47 3.80 -4.12 2.02
N PHE A 48 4.30 -5.32 2.37
CA PHE A 48 5.70 -5.66 2.10
C PHE A 48 6.02 -5.74 0.60
N LYS A 49 5.11 -6.30 -0.20
CA LYS A 49 5.26 -6.28 -1.67
C LYS A 49 5.29 -4.85 -2.20
N GLY A 50 4.43 -3.97 -1.68
CA GLY A 50 4.41 -2.55 -2.00
C GLY A 50 5.71 -1.85 -1.62
N CYS A 51 6.29 -2.14 -0.45
CA CYS A 51 7.58 -1.59 -0.03
C CYS A 51 8.71 -1.95 -1.01
N LEU A 52 8.76 -3.22 -1.43
CA LEU A 52 9.76 -3.68 -2.40
C LEU A 52 9.56 -3.02 -3.78
N ALA A 53 8.33 -3.00 -4.28
CA ALA A 53 8.00 -2.40 -5.58
C ALA A 53 8.33 -0.89 -5.60
N MET A 54 7.93 -0.15 -4.56
CA MET A 54 8.18 1.29 -4.48
C MET A 54 9.67 1.62 -4.33
N SER A 55 10.41 0.82 -3.56
CA SER A 55 11.87 0.99 -3.42
C SER A 55 12.57 0.74 -4.76
N PHE A 56 12.14 -0.28 -5.50
CA PHE A 56 12.67 -0.58 -6.83
C PHE A 56 12.40 0.55 -7.83
N VAL A 57 11.15 1.06 -7.89
CA VAL A 57 10.80 2.19 -8.76
C VAL A 57 11.59 3.45 -8.37
N ALA A 58 11.71 3.75 -7.07
CA ALA A 58 12.50 4.88 -6.59
C ALA A 58 13.97 4.77 -6.99
N LEU A 59 14.55 3.57 -6.90
CA LEU A 59 15.93 3.31 -7.32
C LEU A 59 16.11 3.53 -8.83
N LEU A 60 15.19 3.03 -9.65
CA LEU A 60 15.23 3.25 -11.10
C LEU A 60 15.18 4.74 -11.44
N LEU A 61 14.24 5.48 -10.86
CA LEU A 61 14.11 6.91 -11.08
C LEU A 61 15.34 7.68 -10.62
N ALA A 62 15.86 7.37 -9.43
CA ALA A 62 17.08 7.97 -8.92
C ALA A 62 18.28 7.71 -9.84
N GLY A 63 18.42 6.48 -10.37
CA GLY A 63 19.48 6.11 -11.31
C GLY A 63 19.38 6.89 -12.62
N VAL A 64 18.17 7.04 -13.19
CA VAL A 64 17.94 7.84 -14.39
C VAL A 64 18.28 9.31 -14.14
N THR A 65 17.83 9.88 -13.01
CA THR A 65 18.14 11.27 -12.67
C THR A 65 19.64 11.49 -12.46
N ALA A 66 20.34 10.57 -11.80
CA ALA A 66 21.78 10.64 -11.62
C ALA A 66 22.54 10.55 -12.96
N LEU A 67 22.10 9.69 -13.87
CA LEU A 67 22.68 9.58 -15.21
C LEU A 67 22.50 10.88 -16.01
N ILE A 68 21.30 11.46 -15.98
CA ILE A 68 21.03 12.76 -16.63
C ILE A 68 21.97 13.84 -16.08
N LEU A 69 22.13 13.92 -14.76
CA LEU A 69 23.01 14.89 -14.12
C LEU A 69 24.49 14.73 -14.50
N ILE A 70 24.94 13.50 -14.78
CA ILE A 70 26.33 13.24 -15.20
C ILE A 70 26.55 13.61 -16.67
N LEU A 71 25.50 13.55 -17.51
CA LEU A 71 25.58 13.76 -18.95
C LEU A 71 25.37 15.22 -19.39
N ILE A 72 24.87 16.09 -18.50
CA ILE A 72 24.63 17.52 -18.74
C ILE A 72 25.67 18.33 -17.96
#